data_AF-A0A970CJI0-F1
#
_entry.id   AF-A0A970CJI0-F1
#
_cell.length_a   1.000
_cell.length_b   1.000
_cell.length_c   1.000
_cell.angle_alpha   90.00
_cell.angle_beta   90.00
_cell.angle_gamma   90.00
#
_symmetry.space_group_name_H-M   'P 1'
#
loop_
_entity.id
_entity.type
_entity.pdbx_description
1 polymer ?
#
loop_
_entity_poly.entity_id
_entity_poly.type
_entity_poly.pdbx_seq_one_letter_code
_entity_poly.pdbx_strand_id
1 'polypeptide(L)'
;MNREIIAEIYPWESRVAVVEDGRLAEVFWANEDENVGNIYRGKVKDVLPGLSCVFVDIGLNKNAFLYAGDIVVANGKKGINVLDLMKSGQEIMVQVKKEAFSEKGARVTGEITLPGRFLVLLPTQKDISISRKITIDERREDLRNLIMGVKPEDMGVILRTACLEADDDEIIEELNDLLSAWQEILNRYDNAKAPALIYEDIDVLERTLRDYLDGQTLKVTINNLKLRDRICNYMKANPRDFNFTINF
;
A
#
# COMPACT_ATOMS: atom_id res chain seq x y z
N MET A 1 7.22 -25.32 3.97
CA MET A 1 5.79 -25.19 3.62
C MET A 1 5.75 -25.08 2.11
N ASN A 2 4.94 -25.87 1.43
CA ASN A 2 4.90 -25.84 -0.03
C ASN A 2 3.85 -24.82 -0.47
N ARG A 3 4.28 -23.70 -1.06
CA ARG A 3 3.37 -22.66 -1.56
C ARG A 3 3.20 -22.74 -3.07
N GLU A 4 1.95 -22.66 -3.52
CA GLU A 4 1.59 -22.44 -4.92
C GLU A 4 0.80 -21.13 -5.05
N ILE A 5 1.08 -20.37 -6.11
CA ILE A 5 0.31 -19.17 -6.47
C ILE A 5 -0.43 -19.49 -7.76
N ILE A 6 -1.74 -19.21 -7.81
CA ILE A 6 -2.55 -19.36 -9.02
C ILE A 6 -3.09 -17.98 -9.37
N ALA A 7 -2.67 -17.44 -10.51
CA ALA A 7 -3.07 -16.12 -10.98
C ALA A 7 -3.86 -16.23 -12.28
N GLU A 8 -5.10 -15.75 -12.24
CA GLU A 8 -5.97 -15.64 -13.40
C GLU A 8 -6.23 -14.18 -13.72
N ILE A 9 -6.11 -13.81 -14.99
CA ILE A 9 -6.56 -12.51 -15.50
C ILE A 9 -7.60 -12.73 -16.59
N TYR A 10 -8.69 -12.01 -16.46
CA TYR A 10 -9.76 -11.87 -17.44
C TYR A 10 -9.88 -10.37 -17.79
N PRO A 11 -10.58 -10.01 -18.87
CA PRO A 11 -10.74 -8.60 -19.23
C PRO A 11 -11.37 -7.75 -18.11
N TRP A 12 -12.28 -8.31 -17.32
CA TRP A 12 -13.03 -7.57 -16.30
C TRP A 12 -12.54 -7.77 -14.87
N GLU A 13 -11.62 -8.72 -14.64
CA GLU A 13 -11.13 -9.04 -13.29
C GLU A 13 -9.78 -9.78 -13.31
N SER A 14 -9.02 -9.63 -12.23
CA SER A 14 -7.85 -10.43 -11.89
C SER A 14 -8.10 -11.17 -10.57
N ARG A 15 -7.69 -12.43 -10.48
CA ARG A 15 -7.84 -13.25 -9.28
C ARG A 15 -6.52 -13.94 -8.97
N VAL A 16 -6.11 -13.93 -7.72
CA VAL A 16 -4.90 -14.59 -7.26
C VAL A 16 -5.21 -15.43 -6.04
N ALA A 17 -4.98 -16.73 -6.12
CA ALA A 17 -5.11 -17.66 -5.00
C ALA A 17 -3.72 -18.04 -4.48
N VAL A 18 -3.57 -18.01 -3.16
CA VAL A 18 -2.41 -18.53 -2.44
C VAL A 18 -2.81 -19.88 -1.83
N VAL A 19 -2.10 -20.93 -2.22
CA VAL A 19 -2.33 -22.30 -1.76
C VAL A 19 -1.12 -22.74 -0.96
N GLU A 20 -1.34 -23.21 0.26
CA GLU A 20 -0.30 -23.73 1.14
C GLU A 20 -0.59 -25.19 1.46
N ASP A 21 0.38 -26.07 1.19
CA ASP A 21 0.30 -27.52 1.40
C ASP A 21 -0.97 -28.15 0.78
N GLY A 22 -1.30 -27.72 -0.44
CA GLY A 22 -2.46 -28.20 -1.20
C GLY A 22 -3.81 -27.69 -0.72
N ARG A 23 -3.85 -26.74 0.23
CA ARG A 23 -5.07 -26.11 0.75
C ARG A 23 -5.10 -24.65 0.38
N LEU A 24 -6.27 -24.16 -0.03
CA LEU A 24 -6.48 -22.74 -0.27
C LEU A 24 -6.30 -21.98 1.04
N ALA A 25 -5.31 -21.09 1.09
CA ALA A 25 -5.04 -20.23 2.24
C ALA A 25 -5.77 -18.90 2.08
N GLU A 26 -5.56 -18.22 0.95
CA GLU A 26 -6.12 -16.88 0.69
C GLU A 26 -6.49 -16.71 -0.80
N VAL A 27 -7.46 -15.82 -1.06
CA VAL A 27 -7.84 -15.39 -2.41
C VAL A 27 -7.93 -13.87 -2.44
N PHE A 28 -7.27 -13.29 -3.42
CA PHE A 28 -7.34 -11.89 -3.77
C PHE A 28 -8.07 -11.74 -5.11
N TRP A 29 -8.90 -10.72 -5.23
CA TRP A 29 -9.64 -10.44 -6.45
C TRP A 29 -9.70 -8.93 -6.64
N ALA A 30 -9.58 -8.51 -7.90
CA ALA A 30 -9.67 -7.14 -8.34
C ALA A 30 -10.49 -7.05 -9.62
N ASN A 31 -11.33 -6.03 -9.74
CA ASN A 31 -11.96 -5.68 -11.01
C ASN A 31 -11.16 -4.56 -11.71
N GLU A 32 -11.50 -4.20 -12.95
CA GLU A 32 -10.89 -3.05 -13.63
C GLU A 32 -11.02 -1.72 -12.86
N ASP A 33 -12.06 -1.60 -12.02
CA ASP A 33 -12.31 -0.41 -11.19
C ASP A 33 -11.65 -0.46 -9.79
N GLU A 34 -10.82 -1.47 -9.49
CA GLU A 34 -10.11 -1.54 -8.20
C GLU A 34 -9.24 -0.29 -8.03
N ASN A 35 -9.40 0.36 -6.89
CA ASN A 35 -8.67 1.58 -6.57
C ASN A 35 -8.08 1.57 -5.17
N VAL A 36 -8.03 0.41 -4.50
CA VAL A 36 -7.45 0.28 -3.16
C VAL A 36 -5.96 0.58 -3.23
N GLY A 37 -5.52 1.51 -2.38
CA GLY A 37 -4.14 1.99 -2.34
C GLY A 37 -3.88 3.24 -3.20
N ASN A 38 -4.76 3.55 -4.15
CA ASN A 38 -4.61 4.75 -4.98
C ASN A 38 -4.67 6.02 -4.11
N ILE A 39 -3.85 7.00 -4.47
CA ILE A 39 -3.76 8.31 -3.80
C ILE A 39 -4.35 9.37 -4.72
N TYR A 40 -5.22 10.20 -4.16
CA TYR A 40 -5.93 11.26 -4.87
C TYR A 40 -5.68 12.61 -4.21
N ARG A 41 -5.66 13.67 -5.04
CA ARG A 41 -5.88 15.05 -4.60
C ARG A 41 -7.38 15.30 -4.66
N GLY A 42 -8.04 15.15 -3.53
CA GLY A 42 -9.48 15.29 -3.39
C GLY A 42 -9.90 16.71 -2.98
N LYS A 43 -11.19 17.01 -3.14
CA LYS A 43 -11.81 18.26 -2.71
C LYS A 43 -12.90 17.98 -1.69
N VAL A 44 -12.80 18.57 -0.50
CA VAL A 44 -13.81 18.46 0.55
C VAL A 44 -15.13 19.02 0.03
N LYS A 45 -16.16 18.20 -0.02
CA LYS A 45 -17.52 18.61 -0.39
C LYS A 45 -18.29 19.04 0.84
N ASP A 46 -18.29 18.21 1.87
CA ASP A 46 -19.10 18.43 3.06
C ASP A 46 -18.41 17.87 4.32
N VAL A 47 -18.69 18.48 5.46
CA VAL A 47 -18.18 18.08 6.77
C VAL A 47 -19.38 17.71 7.62
N LEU A 48 -19.41 16.47 8.12
CA LEU A 48 -20.54 15.90 8.86
C LEU A 48 -20.12 15.55 10.29
N PRO A 49 -20.15 16.51 11.24
CA PRO A 49 -19.76 16.26 12.63
C PRO A 49 -20.53 15.12 13.29
N GLY A 50 -21.84 14.99 13.00
CA GLY A 50 -22.70 13.95 13.56
C GLY A 50 -22.30 12.52 13.16
N LEU A 51 -21.59 12.36 12.03
CA LEU A 51 -21.06 11.07 11.56
C LEU A 51 -19.55 10.96 11.74
N SER A 52 -18.92 11.96 12.37
CA SER A 52 -17.48 12.08 12.53
C SER A 52 -16.72 11.87 11.22
N CYS A 53 -17.20 12.45 10.13
CA CYS A 53 -16.60 12.26 8.81
C CYS A 53 -16.68 13.49 7.90
N VAL A 54 -15.89 13.43 6.83
CA VAL A 54 -15.81 14.42 5.75
C VAL A 54 -16.06 13.70 4.43
N PHE A 55 -16.94 14.25 3.59
CA PHE A 55 -17.06 13.79 2.21
C PHE A 55 -16.06 14.50 1.32
N VAL A 56 -15.31 13.70 0.56
CA VAL A 56 -14.23 14.15 -0.32
C VAL A 56 -14.55 13.69 -1.73
N ASP A 57 -14.60 14.64 -2.66
CA ASP A 57 -14.66 14.34 -4.09
C ASP A 57 -13.27 14.01 -4.59
N ILE A 58 -13.11 12.77 -5.06
CA ILE A 58 -11.88 12.22 -5.63
C ILE A 58 -12.01 11.94 -7.13
N GLY A 59 -13.08 12.43 -7.78
CA GLY A 59 -13.30 12.28 -9.22
C GLY A 59 -13.98 10.97 -9.62
N LEU A 60 -14.44 10.17 -8.65
CA LEU A 60 -15.24 8.96 -8.88
C LEU A 60 -16.74 9.26 -8.85
N ASN A 61 -17.56 8.29 -9.25
CA ASN A 61 -19.02 8.40 -9.32
C ASN A 61 -19.69 8.79 -7.98
N LYS A 62 -19.07 8.46 -6.84
CA LYS A 62 -19.55 8.78 -5.49
C LYS A 62 -18.44 9.46 -4.70
N ASN A 63 -18.81 10.45 -3.89
CA ASN A 63 -17.85 11.06 -2.96
C ASN A 63 -17.31 10.00 -1.99
N ALA A 64 -15.99 10.01 -1.79
CA ALA A 64 -15.34 9.22 -0.77
C ALA A 64 -15.67 9.78 0.62
N PHE A 65 -15.57 8.93 1.64
CA PHE A 65 -15.73 9.35 3.04
C PHE A 65 -14.41 9.18 3.81
N LEU A 66 -14.00 10.26 4.47
CA LEU A 66 -12.82 10.35 5.32
C LEU A 66 -13.27 10.43 6.77
N TYR A 67 -12.88 9.47 7.60
CA TYR A 67 -13.24 9.47 9.03
C TYR A 67 -12.36 10.46 9.80
N ALA A 68 -12.89 11.12 10.83
CA ALA A 68 -12.18 12.11 11.62
C ALA A 68 -10.82 11.61 12.15
N GLY A 69 -10.76 10.37 12.63
CA GLY A 69 -9.53 9.76 13.14
C GLY A 69 -8.49 9.45 12.06
N ASP A 70 -8.87 9.43 10.78
CA ASP A 70 -7.96 9.21 9.65
C ASP A 70 -7.51 10.56 9.01
N ILE A 71 -7.88 11.72 9.59
CA ILE A 71 -7.47 13.04 9.07
C ILE A 71 -6.09 13.43 9.63
N VAL A 72 -5.15 13.67 8.73
CA VAL A 72 -3.82 14.19 9.08
C VAL A 72 -3.83 15.71 8.98
N VAL A 73 -3.48 16.39 10.07
CA VAL A 73 -3.37 17.85 10.13
C VAL A 73 -1.95 18.27 10.49
N ALA A 74 -1.34 19.08 9.63
CA ALA A 74 -0.09 19.75 9.96
C ALA A 74 -0.32 20.71 11.14
N ASN A 75 0.32 20.45 12.28
CA ASN A 75 0.28 21.30 13.50
C ASN A 75 -1.07 21.35 14.24
N GLY A 76 -1.78 20.22 14.34
CA GLY A 76 -2.96 20.13 15.21
C GLY A 76 -2.65 20.49 16.67
N LYS A 77 -3.26 21.56 17.19
CA LYS A 77 -3.20 21.87 18.63
C LYS A 77 -3.99 20.81 19.40
N LYS A 78 -3.39 20.24 20.45
CA LYS A 78 -4.07 19.30 21.35
C LYS A 78 -5.39 19.90 21.85
N GLY A 79 -6.50 19.18 21.70
CA GLY A 79 -7.83 19.56 22.19
C GLY A 79 -8.76 20.21 21.17
N ILE A 80 -8.32 20.46 19.93
CA ILE A 80 -9.21 20.92 18.85
C ILE A 80 -9.81 19.71 18.14
N ASN A 81 -11.12 19.75 17.86
CA ASN A 81 -11.75 18.75 17.01
C ASN A 81 -11.26 18.94 15.57
N VAL A 82 -10.67 17.88 15.02
CA VAL A 82 -10.10 17.89 13.67
C VAL A 82 -11.10 18.29 12.58
N LEU A 83 -12.39 18.00 12.79
CA LEU A 83 -13.45 18.38 11.85
C LEU A 83 -13.67 19.90 11.81
N ASP A 84 -13.41 20.62 12.89
CA ASP A 84 -13.54 22.09 12.94
C ASP A 84 -12.45 22.79 12.10
N LEU A 85 -11.38 22.06 11.77
CA LEU A 85 -10.29 22.55 10.92
C LEU A 85 -10.57 22.33 9.43
N MET A 86 -11.56 21.50 9.09
CA MET A 86 -11.90 21.15 7.72
C MET A 86 -12.94 22.12 7.15
N LYS A 87 -12.70 22.59 5.92
CA LYS A 87 -13.62 23.50 5.22
C LYS A 87 -14.07 22.92 3.89
N SER A 88 -15.33 23.14 3.53
CA SER A 88 -15.81 22.83 2.18
C SER A 88 -14.97 23.59 1.14
N GLY A 89 -14.63 22.89 0.06
CA GLY A 89 -13.77 23.39 -1.00
C GLY A 89 -12.27 23.23 -0.74
N GLN A 90 -11.84 22.88 0.48
CA GLN A 90 -10.45 22.58 0.79
C GLN A 90 -9.96 21.36 0.00
N GLU A 91 -8.73 21.41 -0.48
CA GLU A 91 -8.09 20.28 -1.12
C GLU A 91 -7.30 19.45 -0.12
N ILE A 92 -7.30 18.14 -0.30
CA ILE A 92 -6.70 17.19 0.64
C ILE A 92 -6.15 15.96 -0.11
N MET A 93 -4.97 15.50 0.30
CA MET A 93 -4.42 14.22 -0.15
C MET A 93 -5.09 13.09 0.62
N VAL A 94 -5.61 12.09 -0.10
CA VAL A 94 -6.25 10.94 0.51
C VAL A 94 -5.89 9.66 -0.22
N GLN A 95 -5.73 8.57 0.53
CA GLN A 95 -5.51 7.22 0.00
C GLN A 95 -6.75 6.36 0.19
N VAL A 96 -7.12 5.56 -0.81
CA VAL A 96 -8.25 4.62 -0.70
C VAL A 96 -7.84 3.44 0.19
N LYS A 97 -8.59 3.26 1.28
CA LYS A 97 -8.43 2.16 2.25
C LYS A 97 -9.43 1.03 2.00
N LYS A 98 -10.62 1.36 1.50
CA LYS A 98 -11.65 0.40 1.08
C LYS A 98 -12.39 0.94 -0.13
N GLU A 99 -12.72 0.05 -1.05
CA GLU A 99 -13.50 0.37 -2.24
C GLU A 99 -14.90 0.90 -1.90
N ALA A 100 -15.51 1.54 -2.89
CA ALA A 100 -16.92 1.89 -2.82
C ALA A 100 -17.77 0.61 -2.77
N PHE A 101 -18.82 0.61 -1.96
CA PHE A 101 -19.72 -0.53 -1.85
C PHE A 101 -21.17 -0.08 -1.89
N SER A 102 -21.91 -0.54 -2.91
CA SER A 102 -23.32 -0.22 -3.11
C SER A 102 -23.55 1.30 -3.11
N GLU A 103 -24.32 1.83 -2.16
CA GLU A 103 -24.59 3.27 -2.04
C GLU A 103 -23.49 4.10 -1.38
N LYS A 104 -22.47 3.46 -0.82
CA LYS A 104 -21.38 4.14 -0.12
C LYS A 104 -20.20 4.32 -1.06
N GLY A 105 -19.69 5.55 -1.15
CA GLY A 105 -18.40 5.81 -1.80
C GLY A 105 -17.25 5.16 -1.06
N ALA A 106 -16.05 5.24 -1.63
CA ALA A 106 -14.85 4.63 -1.07
C ALA A 106 -14.51 5.18 0.32
N ARG A 107 -13.95 4.33 1.20
CA ARG A 107 -13.34 4.81 2.44
C ARG A 107 -11.92 5.27 2.14
N VAL A 108 -11.61 6.49 2.54
CA VAL A 108 -10.26 7.04 2.37
C VAL A 108 -9.62 7.42 3.71
N THR A 109 -8.31 7.57 3.71
CA THR A 109 -7.48 8.01 4.84
C THR A 109 -6.51 9.11 4.41
N GLY A 110 -6.22 10.05 5.30
CA GLY A 110 -5.10 10.99 5.13
C GLY A 110 -3.77 10.41 5.60
N GLU A 111 -3.78 9.27 6.29
CA GLU A 111 -2.57 8.53 6.69
C GLU A 111 -2.06 7.72 5.49
N ILE A 112 -1.16 8.33 4.70
CA ILE A 112 -0.63 7.71 3.49
C ILE A 112 0.36 6.60 3.84
N THR A 113 0.30 5.50 3.10
CA THR A 113 1.23 4.38 3.23
C THR A 113 1.73 3.93 1.86
N LEU A 114 3.03 3.66 1.74
CA LEU A 114 3.66 3.12 0.54
C LEU A 114 4.30 1.76 0.88
N PRO A 115 3.64 0.65 0.50
CA PRO A 115 4.08 -0.69 0.86
C PRO A 115 5.16 -1.23 -0.09
N GLY A 116 6.37 -1.40 0.42
CA GLY A 116 7.42 -2.25 -0.14
C GLY A 116 7.34 -3.69 0.38
N ARG A 117 8.31 -4.51 -0.04
CA ARG A 117 8.49 -5.89 0.37
C ARG A 117 9.01 -6.02 1.80
N PHE A 118 10.04 -5.26 2.16
CA PHE A 118 10.65 -5.26 3.49
C PHE A 118 10.04 -4.19 4.38
N LEU A 119 9.69 -3.04 3.83
CA LEU A 119 9.26 -1.87 4.55
C LEU A 119 7.89 -1.40 4.09
N VAL A 120 7.14 -0.76 4.97
CA VAL A 120 6.03 0.13 4.59
C VAL A 120 6.42 1.53 5.04
N LEU A 121 6.58 2.45 4.08
CA LEU A 121 6.83 3.85 4.40
C LEU A 121 5.52 4.49 4.86
N LEU A 122 5.59 5.27 5.94
CA LEU A 122 4.49 6.03 6.52
C LEU A 122 4.85 7.53 6.50
N PRO A 123 4.69 8.24 5.37
CA PRO A 123 5.16 9.62 5.26
C PRO A 123 4.46 10.61 6.19
N THR A 124 3.29 10.26 6.71
CA THR A 124 2.46 11.12 7.57
C THR A 124 2.53 10.75 9.05
N GLN A 125 3.38 9.79 9.42
CA GLN A 125 3.58 9.33 10.80
C GLN A 125 5.09 9.33 11.11
N LYS A 126 5.51 9.13 12.36
CA LYS A 126 6.94 9.15 12.73
C LYS A 126 7.46 7.84 13.31
N ASP A 127 6.56 6.94 13.68
CA ASP A 127 6.89 5.77 14.46
C ASP A 127 7.58 4.70 13.62
N ILE A 128 8.56 4.02 14.24
CA ILE A 128 9.17 2.80 13.71
C ILE A 128 8.50 1.60 14.38
N SER A 129 7.78 0.83 13.57
CA SER A 129 7.13 -0.41 13.98
C SER A 129 7.82 -1.62 13.35
N ILE A 130 7.91 -2.73 14.08
CA ILE A 130 8.51 -3.97 13.60
C ILE A 130 7.47 -5.08 13.72
N SER A 131 7.27 -5.85 12.63
CA SER A 131 6.36 -6.99 12.57
C SER A 131 6.47 -7.87 13.81
N ARG A 132 5.32 -8.27 14.37
CA ARG A 132 5.25 -9.15 15.55
C ARG A 132 5.77 -10.56 15.27
N LYS A 133 5.88 -10.95 13.99
CA LYS A 133 6.45 -12.25 13.57
C LYS A 133 7.98 -12.27 13.66
N ILE A 134 8.64 -11.11 13.76
CA ILE A 134 10.09 -11.03 14.02
C ILE A 134 10.25 -11.11 15.54
N THR A 135 10.56 -12.30 16.06
CA THR A 135 10.61 -12.56 17.51
C THR A 135 12.02 -12.52 18.09
N ILE A 136 13.07 -12.44 17.25
CA ILE A 136 14.46 -12.43 17.68
C ILE A 136 14.80 -11.00 18.14
N ASP A 137 14.96 -10.80 19.44
CA ASP A 137 15.17 -9.48 20.04
C ASP A 137 16.40 -8.75 19.47
N GLU A 138 17.51 -9.47 19.25
CA GLU A 138 18.74 -8.92 18.65
C GLU A 138 18.47 -8.34 17.24
N ARG A 139 17.90 -9.14 16.33
CA ARG A 139 17.55 -8.67 14.97
C ARG A 139 16.55 -7.52 14.99
N ARG A 140 15.60 -7.51 15.95
CA ARG A 140 14.66 -6.37 16.09
C ARG A 140 15.38 -5.08 16.44
N GLU A 141 16.34 -5.14 17.36
CA GLU A 141 17.12 -3.99 17.76
C GLU A 141 18.04 -3.52 16.64
N ASP A 142 18.70 -4.45 15.93
CA ASP A 142 19.54 -4.14 14.77
C ASP A 142 18.74 -3.41 13.69
N LEU A 143 17.59 -3.96 13.30
CA LEU A 143 16.70 -3.36 12.31
C LEU A 143 16.19 -1.98 12.74
N ARG A 144 15.92 -1.81 14.05
CA ARG A 144 15.52 -0.51 14.59
C ARG A 144 16.64 0.51 14.44
N ASN A 145 17.87 0.14 14.82
CA ASN A 145 19.04 1.00 14.74
C ASN A 145 19.40 1.35 13.29
N LEU A 146 19.35 0.37 12.39
CA LEU A 146 19.53 0.56 10.95
C LEU A 146 18.59 1.64 10.40
N ILE A 147 17.28 1.48 10.61
CA ILE A 147 16.29 2.43 10.09
C ILE A 147 16.34 3.77 10.80
N MET A 148 16.61 3.83 12.11
CA MET A 148 16.78 5.09 12.83
C MET A 148 17.93 5.93 12.27
N GLY A 149 19.00 5.29 11.76
CA GLY A 149 20.15 6.00 11.18
C GLY A 149 19.89 6.60 9.80
N VAL A 150 18.89 6.10 9.06
CA VAL A 150 18.69 6.43 7.64
C VAL A 150 17.35 7.14 7.36
N LYS A 151 16.30 6.87 8.14
CA LYS A 151 14.97 7.44 7.87
C LYS A 151 14.92 8.96 8.13
N PRO A 152 14.12 9.72 7.38
CA PRO A 152 13.76 11.09 7.73
C PRO A 152 13.09 11.20 9.12
N GLU A 153 13.31 12.30 9.83
CA GLU A 153 12.77 12.50 11.19
C GLU A 153 11.24 12.60 11.24
N ASP A 154 10.62 13.05 10.16
CA ASP A 154 9.19 13.30 10.03
C ASP A 154 8.40 12.14 9.44
N MET A 155 9.07 11.03 9.11
CA MET A 155 8.46 9.84 8.50
C MET A 155 8.60 8.60 9.38
N GLY A 156 7.64 7.68 9.25
CA GLY A 156 7.58 6.42 9.96
C GLY A 156 7.81 5.26 9.02
N VAL A 157 8.11 4.10 9.58
CA VAL A 157 8.36 2.89 8.79
C VAL A 157 7.84 1.67 9.55
N ILE A 158 7.22 0.73 8.82
CA ILE A 158 6.90 -0.61 9.34
C ILE A 158 7.85 -1.62 8.71
N LEU A 159 8.69 -2.27 9.52
CA LEU A 159 9.51 -3.38 9.08
C LEU A 159 8.69 -4.68 9.04
N ARG A 160 8.65 -5.32 7.87
CA ARG A 160 7.87 -6.51 7.55
C ARG A 160 8.67 -7.78 7.84
N THR A 161 7.99 -8.92 7.90
CA THR A 161 8.62 -10.22 8.19
C THR A 161 9.71 -10.61 7.19
N ALA A 162 9.65 -10.09 5.95
CA ALA A 162 10.66 -10.32 4.93
C ALA A 162 12.07 -9.79 5.31
N CYS A 163 12.18 -8.87 6.29
CA CYS A 163 13.47 -8.39 6.80
C CYS A 163 14.31 -9.47 7.53
N LEU A 164 13.73 -10.62 7.87
CA LEU A 164 14.46 -11.71 8.54
C LEU A 164 15.56 -12.32 7.67
N GLU A 165 15.34 -12.33 6.35
CA GLU A 165 16.23 -12.96 5.36
C GLU A 165 16.85 -11.93 4.42
N ALA A 166 16.64 -10.64 4.69
CA ALA A 166 17.14 -9.55 3.85
C ALA A 166 18.45 -9.00 4.41
N ASP A 167 19.36 -8.66 3.50
CA ASP A 167 20.57 -7.94 3.83
C ASP A 167 20.23 -6.48 4.17
N ASP A 168 21.02 -5.86 5.04
CA ASP A 168 20.75 -4.50 5.51
C ASP A 168 20.79 -3.48 4.35
N ASP A 169 21.64 -3.72 3.34
CA ASP A 169 21.73 -2.91 2.13
C ASP A 169 20.45 -2.99 1.28
N GLU A 170 19.83 -4.18 1.14
CA GLU A 170 18.54 -4.34 0.42
C GLU A 170 17.42 -3.52 1.11
N ILE A 171 17.42 -3.51 2.45
CA ILE A 171 16.44 -2.77 3.24
C ILE A 171 16.61 -1.25 3.05
N ILE A 172 17.85 -0.77 3.02
CA ILE A 172 18.16 0.64 2.78
C ILE A 172 17.82 1.05 1.35
N GLU A 173 18.13 0.21 0.36
CA GLU A 173 17.81 0.46 -1.05
C GLU A 173 16.30 0.62 -1.23
N GLU A 174 15.49 -0.30 -0.68
CA GLU A 174 14.03 -0.20 -0.75
C GLU A 174 13.49 1.06 -0.03
N LEU A 175 14.08 1.46 1.10
CA LEU A 175 13.71 2.71 1.77
C LEU A 175 13.92 3.91 0.83
N ASN A 176 15.05 3.96 0.13
CA ASN A 176 15.36 5.05 -0.81
C ASN A 176 14.40 5.06 -2.01
N ASP A 177 14.01 3.88 -2.51
CA ASP A 177 13.03 3.76 -3.59
C ASP A 177 11.66 4.29 -3.16
N LEU A 178 11.20 3.92 -1.96
CA LEU A 178 9.94 4.41 -1.40
C LEU A 178 9.98 5.92 -1.14
N LEU A 179 11.12 6.47 -0.70
CA LEU A 179 11.30 7.91 -0.53
C LEU A 179 11.27 8.66 -1.86
N SER A 180 11.91 8.13 -2.90
CA SER A 180 11.86 8.65 -4.27
C SER A 180 10.43 8.65 -4.81
N ALA A 181 9.71 7.53 -4.68
CA ALA A 181 8.30 7.43 -5.06
C ALA A 181 7.43 8.45 -4.33
N TRP A 182 7.68 8.67 -3.03
CA TRP A 182 6.97 9.70 -2.27
C TRP A 182 7.25 11.12 -2.78
N GLN A 183 8.49 11.44 -3.15
CA GLN A 183 8.81 12.74 -3.76
C GLN A 183 8.08 12.96 -5.09
N GLU A 184 7.97 11.92 -5.92
CA GLU A 184 7.18 12.00 -7.15
C GLU A 184 5.69 12.22 -6.87
N ILE A 185 5.13 11.56 -5.86
CA ILE A 185 3.74 11.74 -5.42
C ILE A 185 3.50 13.18 -4.98
N LEU A 186 4.40 13.76 -4.17
CA LEU A 186 4.32 15.16 -3.74
C LEU A 186 4.37 16.11 -4.94
N ASN A 187 5.31 15.91 -5.86
CA ASN A 187 5.44 16.74 -7.05
C ASN A 187 4.18 16.67 -7.94
N ARG A 188 3.62 15.47 -8.15
CA ARG A 188 2.35 15.31 -8.88
C ARG A 188 1.20 15.96 -8.15
N TYR A 189 1.14 15.80 -6.83
CA TYR A 189 0.13 16.42 -5.99
C TYR A 189 0.14 17.93 -6.21
N ASP A 190 1.27 18.61 -6.03
CA ASP A 190 1.39 20.06 -6.11
C ASP A 190 0.98 20.64 -7.47
N ASN A 191 1.26 19.92 -8.56
CA ASN A 191 0.97 20.36 -9.93
C ASN A 191 -0.44 20.00 -10.43
N ALA A 192 -1.14 19.06 -9.80
CA ALA A 192 -2.49 18.66 -10.17
C ALA A 192 -3.56 19.62 -9.64
N LYS A 193 -4.76 19.61 -10.22
CA LYS A 193 -5.94 20.29 -9.66
C LYS A 193 -6.95 19.27 -9.17
N ALA A 194 -7.56 19.50 -8.00
CA ALA A 194 -8.56 18.58 -7.47
C ALA A 194 -9.87 18.60 -8.29
N PRO A 195 -10.55 17.45 -8.49
CA PRO A 195 -10.10 16.10 -8.12
C PRO A 195 -9.13 15.49 -9.14
N ALA A 196 -8.09 14.80 -8.68
CA ALA A 196 -7.14 14.09 -9.55
C ALA A 196 -6.56 12.83 -8.90
N LEU A 197 -6.33 11.80 -9.72
CA LEU A 197 -5.50 10.64 -9.37
C LEU A 197 -4.03 11.07 -9.37
N ILE A 198 -3.33 10.84 -8.27
CA ILE A 198 -1.92 11.22 -8.08
C ILE A 198 -1.01 10.01 -8.19
N TYR A 199 -1.46 8.89 -7.64
CA TYR A 199 -0.74 7.62 -7.62
C TYR A 199 -1.72 6.47 -7.77
N GLU A 200 -1.39 5.55 -8.66
CA GLU A 200 -2.06 4.27 -8.84
C GLU A 200 -1.20 3.22 -8.15
N ASP A 201 -1.78 2.47 -7.20
CA ASP A 201 -1.07 1.40 -6.50
C ASP A 201 -0.89 0.18 -7.41
N ILE A 202 0.04 -0.70 -7.03
CA ILE A 202 0.28 -1.92 -7.77
C ILE A 202 -0.97 -2.80 -7.76
N ASP A 203 -1.19 -3.50 -8.87
CA ASP A 203 -2.36 -4.35 -9.03
C ASP A 203 -2.33 -5.55 -8.07
N VAL A 204 -3.47 -6.24 -7.97
CA VAL A 204 -3.61 -7.41 -7.08
C VAL A 204 -2.57 -8.49 -7.33
N LEU A 205 -2.11 -8.66 -8.58
CA LEU A 205 -1.06 -9.62 -8.91
C LEU A 205 0.26 -9.21 -8.27
N GLU A 206 0.74 -8.01 -8.57
CA GLU A 206 2.01 -7.50 -8.08
C GLU A 206 2.01 -7.39 -6.56
N ARG A 207 0.87 -7.04 -5.95
CA ARG A 207 0.66 -7.05 -4.49
C ARG A 207 0.83 -8.45 -3.92
N THR A 208 0.20 -9.46 -4.53
CA THR A 208 0.29 -10.84 -4.08
C THR A 208 1.71 -11.39 -4.28
N LEU A 209 2.36 -11.08 -5.41
CA LEU A 209 3.75 -11.46 -5.64
C LEU A 209 4.68 -10.82 -4.62
N ARG A 210 4.53 -9.53 -4.33
CA ARG A 210 5.32 -8.84 -3.30
C ARG A 210 5.17 -9.48 -1.92
N ASP A 211 3.94 -9.87 -1.57
CA ASP A 211 3.62 -10.32 -0.21
C ASP A 211 3.87 -11.83 -0.01
N TYR A 212 3.76 -12.66 -1.06
CA TYR A 212 3.82 -14.12 -0.98
C TYR A 212 4.89 -14.78 -1.85
N LEU A 213 5.52 -14.08 -2.80
CA LEU A 213 6.59 -14.67 -3.60
C LEU A 213 7.90 -14.67 -2.80
N ASP A 214 8.33 -15.87 -2.43
CA ASP A 214 9.57 -16.12 -1.69
C ASP A 214 10.14 -17.51 -2.05
N GLY A 215 11.24 -17.90 -1.40
CA GLY A 215 11.90 -19.19 -1.63
C GLY A 215 11.06 -20.42 -1.27
N GLN A 216 9.88 -20.26 -0.64
CA GLN A 216 8.95 -21.35 -0.33
C GLN A 216 7.92 -21.56 -1.45
N THR A 217 7.86 -20.64 -2.42
CA THR A 217 7.02 -20.79 -3.59
C THR A 217 7.62 -21.84 -4.51
N LEU A 218 6.85 -22.89 -4.82
CA LEU A 218 7.28 -23.97 -5.71
C LEU A 218 6.74 -23.80 -7.13
N LYS A 219 5.58 -23.15 -7.26
CA LYS A 219 4.87 -23.09 -8.52
C LYS A 219 3.98 -21.85 -8.61
N VAL A 220 4.00 -21.23 -9.78
CA VAL A 220 3.09 -20.15 -10.15
C VAL A 220 2.31 -20.59 -11.38
N THR A 221 1.00 -20.75 -11.27
CA THR A 221 0.11 -21.12 -12.38
C THR A 221 -0.56 -19.87 -12.93
N ILE A 222 -0.52 -19.65 -14.23
CA ILE A 222 -1.07 -18.47 -14.91
C ILE A 222 -1.99 -18.87 -16.06
N ASN A 223 -3.02 -18.07 -16.36
CA ASN A 223 -3.90 -18.30 -17.50
C ASN A 223 -3.61 -17.39 -18.71
N ASN A 224 -2.61 -16.49 -18.61
CA ASN A 224 -2.34 -15.46 -19.60
C ASN A 224 -0.83 -15.17 -19.72
N LEU A 225 -0.31 -15.15 -20.95
CA LEU A 225 1.11 -14.96 -21.21
C LEU A 225 1.63 -13.58 -20.76
N LYS A 226 0.77 -12.54 -20.74
CA LYS A 226 1.15 -11.22 -20.21
C LYS A 226 1.49 -11.28 -18.72
N LEU A 227 0.87 -12.19 -17.95
CA LEU A 227 1.22 -12.39 -16.54
C LEU A 227 2.64 -12.93 -16.40
N ARG A 228 3.08 -13.80 -17.33
CA ARG A 228 4.45 -14.31 -17.34
C ARG A 228 5.45 -13.18 -17.45
N ASP A 229 5.24 -12.25 -18.38
CA ASP A 229 6.15 -11.12 -18.58
C ASP A 229 6.21 -10.23 -17.33
N ARG A 230 5.06 -9.98 -16.68
CA ARG A 230 5.00 -9.21 -15.43
C ARG A 230 5.72 -9.91 -14.27
N ILE A 231 5.50 -11.21 -14.10
CA ILE A 231 6.22 -12.02 -13.10
C ILE A 231 7.73 -11.99 -13.39
N CYS A 232 8.14 -12.18 -14.64
CA CYS A 232 9.56 -12.12 -15.01
C CYS A 232 10.16 -10.73 -14.78
N ASN A 233 9.44 -9.65 -15.05
CA ASN A 233 9.90 -8.30 -14.77
C ASN A 233 10.01 -8.05 -13.26
N TYR A 234 9.02 -8.52 -12.49
CA TYR A 234 9.06 -8.48 -11.03
C TYR A 234 10.29 -9.22 -10.48
N MET A 235 10.59 -10.42 -11.00
CA MET A 235 11.78 -11.19 -10.62
C MET A 235 13.10 -10.49 -11.01
N LYS A 236 13.13 -9.81 -12.16
CA LYS A 236 14.32 -9.04 -12.57
C LYS A 236 14.55 -7.82 -11.68
N ALA A 237 13.48 -7.15 -11.27
CA ALA A 237 13.53 -6.02 -10.36
C ALA A 237 13.87 -6.45 -8.92
N ASN A 238 13.66 -7.72 -8.57
CA ASN A 238 13.91 -8.29 -7.24
C ASN A 238 14.79 -9.55 -7.34
N PRO A 239 16.05 -9.45 -7.78
CA PRO A 239 16.87 -10.62 -8.09
C PRO A 239 17.14 -11.49 -6.84
N ARG A 240 16.52 -12.68 -6.81
CA ARG A 240 16.67 -13.69 -5.76
C ARG A 240 16.70 -15.09 -6.37
N ASP A 241 17.13 -16.08 -5.58
CA ASP A 241 17.02 -17.50 -5.90
C ASP A 241 15.56 -17.96 -5.83
N PHE A 242 14.80 -17.60 -6.86
CA PHE A 242 13.46 -18.12 -7.09
C PHE A 242 13.57 -19.50 -7.74
N ASN A 243 13.22 -20.54 -6.99
CA ASN A 243 13.23 -21.92 -7.49
C ASN A 243 11.80 -22.45 -7.72
N PHE A 244 10.99 -21.68 -8.44
CA PHE A 244 9.62 -22.05 -8.81
C PHE A 244 9.46 -22.25 -10.31
N THR A 245 8.50 -23.09 -10.70
CA THR A 245 8.10 -23.24 -12.10
C THR A 245 6.88 -22.38 -12.42
N ILE A 246 6.91 -21.70 -13.57
CA ILE A 246 5.72 -21.02 -14.12
C ILE A 246 4.99 -21.99 -15.04
N ASN A 247 3.74 -22.32 -14.72
CA ASN A 247 2.88 -23.19 -15.50
C ASN A 247 1.75 -22.38 -16.15
N PHE A 248 1.37 -22.77 -17.36
CA PHE A 248 0.20 -22.26 -18.07
C PHE A 248 -0.93 -23.30 -18.03
#